data_AF-A0AAV0T1U5-F1
#
_entry.id   AF-A0AAV0T1U5-F1
#
_cell.length_a   1.000
_cell.length_b   1.000
_cell.length_c   1.000
_cell.angle_alpha   90.00
_cell.angle_beta   90.00
_cell.angle_gamma   90.00
#
_symmetry.space_group_name_H-M   'P 1'
#
loop_
_entity.id
_entity.type
_entity.pdbx_description
1 polymer ?
#
loop_
_entity_poly.entity_id
_entity_poly.type
_entity_poly.pdbx_seq_one_letter_code
_entity_poly.pdbx_strand_id
1 'polypeptide(L)'
;MPCYLTECNPTTEAMRFGVALINLYVYHCIVDRLFIEPTVQYMLRKGWLTQEKKDKMRESLYKNAAVGAFHILGLYVGWNETWFLNKEEYFKDFPHVASEGLRWYYMIYLSYWLQSIDFMLNITNKHYTIKRKDNAEMLVHHFATISLMLFSYYVDLTKIGLCVLMIHDVNDLLLETAKVFVYLQWETVANVFFGLFAFVWFFVRWFFYSYNILHSAYAFAYRDLIVRIIEAGSFAGIEASVWYWTWIIWLGFLCLLLVLHVYWGILIVQMVIKALGDGNVEKDIRSDSEGEKDVEEVEKPKKLLEASDTSNLKHRRAPKAE
;
A
#
# COMPACT_ATOMS: atom_id res chain seq x y z
N MET A 1 13.07 5.65 -20.46
CA MET A 1 11.64 6.06 -20.45
C MET A 1 11.34 6.68 -21.81
N PRO A 2 10.10 6.64 -22.32
CA PRO A 2 9.45 5.67 -23.22
C PRO A 2 9.91 5.80 -24.69
N CYS A 3 10.94 5.11 -25.15
CA CYS A 3 11.46 5.45 -26.48
C CYS A 3 11.98 4.26 -27.28
N TYR A 4 11.78 3.03 -26.79
CA TYR A 4 12.37 1.90 -27.47
C TYR A 4 11.57 1.48 -28.71
N LEU A 5 10.25 1.41 -28.55
CA LEU A 5 9.36 0.89 -29.60
C LEU A 5 8.64 1.99 -30.38
N THR A 6 8.31 3.09 -29.73
CA THR A 6 7.56 4.20 -30.32
C THR A 6 8.40 5.47 -30.38
N GLU A 7 8.20 6.27 -31.43
CA GLU A 7 8.91 7.53 -31.62
C GLU A 7 8.61 8.49 -30.46
N CYS A 8 9.60 8.69 -29.60
CA CYS A 8 9.50 9.66 -28.53
C CYS A 8 10.87 10.25 -28.20
N ASN A 9 10.88 11.51 -27.78
CA ASN A 9 12.10 12.21 -27.42
C ASN A 9 12.44 11.95 -25.92
N PRO A 10 13.55 11.28 -25.61
CA PRO A 10 13.90 10.92 -24.23
C PRO A 10 14.13 12.15 -23.34
N THR A 11 14.57 13.27 -23.91
CA THR A 11 14.76 14.53 -23.18
C THR A 11 13.41 15.11 -22.74
N THR A 12 12.41 15.08 -23.61
CA THR A 12 11.05 15.55 -23.28
C THR A 12 10.45 14.74 -22.14
N GLU A 13 10.73 13.45 -22.09
CA GLU A 13 10.17 12.52 -21.11
C GLU A 13 10.87 12.64 -19.76
N ALA A 14 12.19 12.82 -19.77
CA ALA A 14 12.94 13.17 -18.57
C ALA A 14 12.47 14.51 -17.99
N MET A 15 12.19 15.51 -18.84
CA MET A 15 11.60 16.77 -18.42
C MET A 15 10.18 16.57 -17.85
N ARG A 16 9.33 15.76 -18.50
CA ARG A 16 7.99 15.44 -18.00
C ARG A 16 8.05 14.82 -16.61
N PHE A 17 8.95 13.86 -16.41
CA PHE A 17 9.18 13.24 -15.10
C PHE A 17 9.65 14.28 -14.06
N GLY A 18 10.63 15.12 -14.40
CA GLY A 18 11.12 16.17 -13.49
C GLY A 18 10.04 17.17 -13.09
N VAL A 19 9.21 17.59 -14.06
CA VAL A 19 8.06 18.47 -13.81
C VAL A 19 7.02 17.78 -12.93
N ALA A 20 6.68 16.52 -13.19
CA ALA A 20 5.75 15.75 -12.37
C ALA A 20 6.26 15.62 -10.91
N LEU A 21 7.55 15.35 -10.73
CA LEU A 21 8.15 15.20 -9.40
C LEU A 21 8.13 16.51 -8.62
N ILE A 22 8.59 17.62 -9.22
CA ILE A 22 8.58 18.93 -8.56
C ILE A 22 7.15 19.34 -8.21
N ASN A 23 6.22 19.21 -9.16
CA ASN A 23 4.82 19.56 -8.93
C ASN A 23 4.18 18.71 -7.82
N LEU A 24 4.56 17.45 -7.68
CA LEU A 24 4.05 16.60 -6.61
C LEU A 24 4.52 17.05 -5.22
N TYR A 25 5.80 17.43 -5.06
CA TYR A 25 6.29 17.99 -3.79
C TYR A 25 5.66 19.36 -3.50
N VAL A 26 5.45 20.19 -4.53
CA VAL A 26 4.72 21.46 -4.39
C VAL A 26 3.28 21.20 -3.98
N TYR A 27 2.59 20.26 -4.61
CA TYR A 27 1.24 19.83 -4.25
C TYR A 27 1.18 19.36 -2.79
N HIS A 28 2.10 18.50 -2.37
CA HIS A 28 2.21 18.06 -0.97
C HIS A 28 2.33 19.26 -0.02
N CYS A 29 3.26 20.18 -0.29
CA CYS A 29 3.48 21.36 0.54
C CYS A 29 2.25 22.27 0.62
N ILE A 30 1.56 22.49 -0.49
CA ILE A 30 0.34 23.31 -0.55
C ILE A 30 -0.79 22.65 0.21
N VAL A 31 -1.08 21.37 -0.08
CA VAL A 31 -2.19 20.64 0.54
C VAL A 31 -1.96 20.47 2.04
N ASP A 32 -0.74 20.16 2.43
CA ASP A 32 -0.39 19.98 3.83
C ASP A 32 -0.52 21.30 4.61
N ARG A 33 0.01 22.42 4.09
CA ARG A 33 -0.06 23.72 4.79
C ARG A 33 -1.44 24.35 4.79
N LEU A 34 -2.21 24.24 3.70
CA LEU A 34 -3.49 24.93 3.56
C LEU A 34 -4.67 24.14 4.12
N PHE A 35 -4.64 22.81 4.03
CA PHE A 35 -5.79 21.97 4.38
C PHE A 35 -5.48 21.01 5.52
N ILE A 36 -4.42 20.20 5.43
CA ILE A 36 -4.19 19.10 6.38
C ILE A 36 -3.76 19.64 7.75
N GLU A 37 -2.70 20.44 7.82
CA GLU A 37 -2.17 20.94 9.09
C GLU A 37 -3.21 21.78 9.87
N PRO A 38 -3.94 22.74 9.26
CA PRO A 38 -5.01 23.46 9.95
C PRO A 38 -6.11 22.53 10.48
N THR A 39 -6.51 21.53 9.70
CA THR A 39 -7.54 20.55 10.09
C THR A 39 -7.08 19.70 11.26
N VAL A 40 -5.84 19.19 11.22
CA VAL A 40 -5.26 18.38 12.30
C VAL A 40 -5.08 19.21 13.58
N GLN A 41 -4.65 20.46 13.47
CA GLN A 41 -4.53 21.38 14.61
C GLN A 41 -5.91 21.69 15.22
N TYR A 42 -6.95 21.83 14.40
CA TYR A 42 -8.31 21.96 14.88
C TYR A 42 -8.79 20.71 15.63
N MET A 43 -8.52 19.51 15.10
CA MET A 43 -8.84 18.24 15.78
C MET A 43 -8.12 18.10 17.12
N LEU A 44 -6.85 18.50 17.21
CA LEU A 44 -6.08 18.52 18.46
C LEU A 44 -6.69 19.50 19.48
N ARG A 45 -7.06 20.72 19.06
CA ARG A 45 -7.70 21.71 19.94
C ARG A 45 -9.06 21.24 20.47
N LYS A 46 -9.79 20.43 19.69
CA LYS A 46 -11.07 19.84 20.10
C LYS A 46 -10.91 18.59 20.97
N GLY A 47 -9.70 18.08 21.14
CA GLY A 47 -9.44 16.86 21.90
C GLY A 47 -9.87 15.58 21.17
N TRP A 48 -10.14 15.63 19.86
CA TRP A 48 -10.50 14.46 19.06
C TRP A 48 -9.29 13.63 18.62
N LEU A 49 -8.08 14.22 18.71
CA LEU A 49 -6.83 13.61 18.30
C LEU A 49 -5.80 13.79 19.42
N THR A 50 -4.95 12.78 19.63
CA THR A 50 -3.81 12.87 20.55
C THR A 50 -2.56 13.34 19.82
N GLN A 51 -1.64 13.96 20.56
CA GLN A 51 -0.42 14.50 19.95
C GLN A 51 0.47 13.41 19.32
N GLU A 52 0.46 12.20 19.89
CA GLU A 52 1.16 11.02 19.36
C GLU A 52 0.60 10.54 18.01
N LYS A 53 -0.70 10.77 17.74
CA LYS A 53 -1.37 10.38 16.50
C LYS A 53 -1.32 11.49 15.43
N LYS A 54 -0.75 12.67 15.74
CA LYS A 54 -0.71 13.83 14.84
C LYS A 54 -0.08 13.51 13.47
N ASP A 55 1.13 12.97 13.47
CA ASP A 55 1.86 12.73 12.21
C ASP A 55 1.25 11.56 11.42
N LYS A 56 0.73 10.54 12.11
CA LYS A 56 -0.03 9.43 11.50
C LYS A 56 -1.27 9.92 10.78
N MET A 57 -2.01 10.87 11.39
CA MET A 57 -3.18 11.50 10.80
C MET A 57 -2.81 12.31 9.54
N ARG A 58 -1.76 13.15 9.62
CA ARG A 58 -1.30 13.95 8.47
C ARG A 58 -0.90 13.08 7.29
N GLU A 59 -0.13 12.01 7.54
CA GLU A 59 0.27 11.07 6.49
C GLU A 59 -0.95 10.41 5.82
N SER A 60 -1.90 9.93 6.62
CA SER A 60 -3.08 9.23 6.11
C SER A 60 -3.97 10.16 5.29
N LEU A 61 -4.16 11.41 5.73
CA LEU A 61 -4.90 12.43 4.98
C LEU A 61 -4.21 12.79 3.66
N TYR A 62 -2.88 12.96 3.67
CA TYR A 62 -2.13 13.23 2.43
C TYR A 62 -2.24 12.09 1.43
N LYS A 63 -2.03 10.85 1.89
CA LYS A 63 -2.15 9.66 1.03
C LYS A 63 -3.54 9.53 0.44
N ASN A 64 -4.58 9.73 1.24
CA ASN A 64 -5.96 9.69 0.77
C ASN A 64 -6.24 10.77 -0.30
N ALA A 65 -5.80 12.01 -0.07
CA ALA A 65 -5.96 13.10 -1.02
C ALA A 65 -5.19 12.86 -2.33
N ALA A 66 -3.94 12.41 -2.26
CA ALA A 66 -3.10 12.15 -3.42
C ALA A 66 -3.64 10.96 -4.24
N VAL A 67 -3.83 9.79 -3.62
CA VAL A 67 -4.35 8.59 -4.27
C VAL A 67 -5.76 8.84 -4.82
N GLY A 68 -6.60 9.60 -4.12
CA GLY A 68 -7.94 9.95 -4.59
C GLY A 68 -7.92 10.79 -5.86
N ALA A 69 -7.05 11.81 -5.91
CA ALA A 69 -6.86 12.63 -7.11
C ALA A 69 -6.33 11.79 -8.28
N PHE A 70 -5.40 10.88 -8.01
CA PHE A 70 -4.85 10.01 -9.04
C PHE A 70 -5.86 9.00 -9.57
N HIS A 71 -6.68 8.42 -8.70
CA HIS A 71 -7.76 7.51 -9.11
C HIS A 71 -8.77 8.21 -10.02
N ILE A 72 -9.14 9.46 -9.70
CA ILE A 72 -10.01 10.28 -10.56
C ILE A 72 -9.34 10.54 -11.92
N LEU A 73 -8.05 10.87 -11.94
CA LEU A 73 -7.29 11.05 -13.18
C LEU A 73 -7.24 9.77 -14.01
N GLY A 74 -7.05 8.61 -13.36
CA GLY A 74 -7.01 7.31 -14.03
C GLY A 74 -8.36 6.93 -14.64
N LEU A 75 -9.47 7.22 -13.96
CA LEU A 75 -10.81 7.12 -14.53
C LEU A 75 -10.95 8.06 -15.74
N TYR A 76 -10.54 9.33 -15.63
CA TYR A 76 -10.61 10.26 -16.76
C TYR A 76 -9.83 9.77 -18.00
N VAL A 77 -8.65 9.20 -17.79
CA VAL A 77 -7.80 8.68 -18.87
C VAL A 77 -8.32 7.38 -19.47
N GLY A 78 -8.82 6.45 -18.64
CA GLY A 78 -9.19 5.10 -19.07
C GLY A 78 -10.66 4.89 -19.40
N TRP A 79 -11.60 5.67 -18.84
CA TRP A 79 -13.02 5.30 -18.82
C TRP A 79 -13.66 5.06 -20.20
N ASN A 80 -13.26 5.84 -21.20
CA ASN A 80 -13.79 5.73 -22.57
C ASN A 80 -12.98 4.81 -23.48
N GLU A 81 -11.93 4.18 -22.95
CA GLU A 81 -11.03 3.32 -23.70
C GLU A 81 -11.52 1.88 -23.72
N THR A 82 -11.49 1.22 -24.87
CA THR A 82 -11.98 -0.16 -25.03
C THR A 82 -11.20 -1.19 -24.20
N TRP A 83 -9.95 -0.86 -23.88
CA TRP A 83 -9.05 -1.71 -23.11
C TRP A 83 -9.21 -1.56 -21.60
N PHE A 84 -9.94 -0.55 -21.10
CA PHE A 84 -10.01 -0.29 -19.67
C PHE A 84 -10.71 -1.42 -18.92
N LEU A 85 -9.96 -2.05 -18.00
CA LEU A 85 -10.37 -3.24 -17.24
C LEU A 85 -10.77 -4.45 -18.10
N ASN A 86 -10.48 -4.43 -19.41
CA ASN A 86 -10.79 -5.51 -20.34
C ASN A 86 -9.54 -6.35 -20.62
N LYS A 87 -9.51 -7.54 -20.02
CA LYS A 87 -8.34 -8.44 -20.07
C LYS A 87 -7.94 -8.90 -21.47
N GLU A 88 -8.81 -8.84 -22.46
CA GLU A 88 -8.50 -9.32 -23.82
C GLU A 88 -7.89 -8.23 -24.71
N GLU A 89 -7.96 -6.97 -24.29
CA GLU A 89 -7.64 -5.80 -25.12
C GLU A 89 -6.29 -5.16 -24.75
N TYR A 90 -5.70 -5.52 -23.60
CA TYR A 90 -4.46 -4.90 -23.11
C TYR A 90 -3.28 -4.99 -24.08
N PHE A 91 -3.19 -6.07 -24.85
CA PHE A 91 -2.08 -6.35 -25.76
C PHE A 91 -2.46 -6.25 -27.24
N LYS A 92 -3.71 -5.90 -27.53
CA LYS A 92 -4.13 -5.67 -28.93
C LYS A 92 -3.48 -4.40 -29.46
N ASP A 93 -3.14 -4.46 -30.74
CA ASP A 93 -2.46 -3.41 -31.49
C ASP A 93 -1.12 -2.99 -30.88
N PHE A 94 -0.43 -3.92 -30.23
CA PHE A 94 0.93 -3.69 -29.76
C PHE A 94 1.90 -3.60 -30.94
N PRO A 95 2.84 -2.62 -30.95
CA PRO A 95 3.01 -1.55 -29.96
C PRO A 95 2.04 -0.39 -30.22
N HIS A 96 1.55 0.26 -29.14
CA HIS A 96 0.68 1.43 -29.25
C HIS A 96 1.38 2.69 -28.74
N VAL A 97 1.04 3.84 -29.32
CA VAL A 97 1.48 5.13 -28.81
C VAL A 97 0.59 5.52 -27.63
N ALA A 98 1.15 5.57 -26.43
CA ALA A 98 0.42 6.01 -25.24
C ALA A 98 -0.11 7.44 -25.42
N SER A 99 -1.38 7.67 -25.06
CA SER A 99 -1.98 9.01 -25.06
C SER A 99 -1.25 9.95 -24.10
N GLU A 100 -1.26 11.25 -24.37
CA GLU A 100 -0.61 12.23 -23.49
C GLU A 100 -1.14 12.17 -22.05
N GLY A 101 -2.45 11.92 -21.87
CA GLY A 101 -3.04 11.71 -20.54
C GLY A 101 -2.45 10.50 -19.81
N LEU A 102 -2.28 9.37 -20.51
CA LEU A 102 -1.68 8.15 -19.97
C LEU A 102 -0.20 8.34 -19.61
N ARG A 103 0.54 9.09 -20.43
CA ARG A 103 1.94 9.43 -20.16
C ARG A 103 2.09 10.28 -18.90
N TRP A 104 1.27 11.33 -18.75
CA TRP A 104 1.26 12.14 -17.53
C TRP A 104 0.83 11.34 -16.30
N TYR A 105 -0.20 10.50 -16.42
CA TYR A 105 -0.64 9.61 -15.35
C TYR A 105 0.51 8.74 -14.82
N TYR A 106 1.27 8.11 -15.72
CA TYR A 106 2.43 7.30 -15.38
C TYR A 106 3.53 8.09 -14.69
N MET A 107 3.86 9.30 -15.18
CA MET A 107 4.90 10.13 -14.59
C MET A 107 4.52 10.59 -13.18
N ILE A 108 3.26 10.99 -12.98
CA ILE A 108 2.74 11.41 -11.68
C ILE A 108 2.80 10.24 -10.68
N TYR A 109 2.34 9.05 -11.06
CA TYR A 109 2.45 7.86 -10.19
C TYR A 109 3.89 7.51 -9.88
N LEU A 110 4.79 7.54 -10.87
CA LEU A 110 6.19 7.21 -10.67
C LEU A 110 6.83 8.21 -9.68
N SER A 111 6.50 9.49 -9.80
CA SER A 111 6.90 10.51 -8.83
C SER A 111 6.34 10.23 -7.43
N TYR A 112 5.09 9.79 -7.31
CA TYR A 112 4.48 9.43 -6.03
C TYR A 112 5.13 8.22 -5.39
N TRP A 113 5.45 7.19 -6.15
CA TRP A 113 6.17 6.01 -5.63
C TRP A 113 7.57 6.38 -5.13
N LEU A 114 8.28 7.28 -5.81
CA LEU A 114 9.57 7.78 -5.36
C LEU A 114 9.46 8.66 -4.10
N GLN A 115 8.45 9.53 -4.04
CA GLN A 115 8.15 10.31 -2.84
C GLN A 115 7.77 9.40 -1.65
N SER A 116 7.04 8.30 -1.89
CA SER A 116 6.70 7.32 -0.86
C SER A 116 7.95 6.62 -0.30
N ILE A 117 8.93 6.28 -1.15
CA ILE A 117 10.24 5.77 -0.70
C ILE A 117 10.95 6.80 0.17
N ASP A 118 10.99 8.06 -0.28
CA ASP A 118 11.64 9.14 0.45
C ASP A 118 11.02 9.34 1.85
N PHE A 119 9.70 9.31 1.95
CA PHE A 119 8.98 9.39 3.24
C PHE A 119 9.23 8.15 4.12
N MET A 120 9.28 6.96 3.53
CA MET A 120 9.54 5.72 4.27
C MET A 120 10.97 5.67 4.83
N LEU A 121 11.96 6.05 4.02
CA LEU A 121 13.38 5.98 4.37
C LEU A 121 13.89 7.26 5.05
N ASN A 122 13.06 8.31 5.16
CA ASN A 122 13.42 9.62 5.70
C ASN A 122 14.68 10.21 5.04
N ILE A 123 14.78 10.12 3.71
CA ILE A 123 16.01 10.50 2.97
C ILE A 123 16.17 12.02 2.92
N THR A 124 15.13 12.75 2.51
CA THR A 124 15.20 14.21 2.31
C THR A 124 14.65 15.01 3.48
N ASN A 125 13.66 14.47 4.22
CA ASN A 125 13.03 15.16 5.34
C ASN A 125 12.39 14.16 6.32
N LYS A 126 12.45 14.48 7.63
CA LYS A 126 11.66 13.81 8.67
C LYS A 126 10.19 14.24 8.61
N HIS A 127 9.53 14.08 7.47
CA HIS A 127 8.12 14.46 7.34
C HIS A 127 7.22 13.60 8.24
N TYR A 128 7.49 12.30 8.31
CA TYR A 128 6.74 11.35 9.12
C TYR A 128 7.68 10.32 9.76
N THR A 129 7.84 10.35 11.08
CA THR A 129 8.64 9.34 11.79
C THR A 129 7.76 8.16 12.19
N ILE A 130 7.38 7.31 11.22
CA ILE A 130 6.62 6.08 11.50
C ILE A 130 7.49 4.87 11.17
N LYS A 131 7.92 4.14 12.21
CA LYS A 131 8.53 2.81 12.02
C LYS A 131 7.42 1.76 11.98
N ARG A 132 7.46 0.87 10.98
CA ARG A 132 6.53 -0.27 10.88
C ARG A 132 7.32 -1.58 10.84
N LYS A 133 6.68 -2.66 11.27
CA LYS A 133 7.29 -4.01 11.30
C LYS A 133 7.48 -4.62 9.91
N ASP A 134 6.70 -4.17 8.92
CA ASP A 134 6.69 -4.64 7.53
C ASP A 134 7.53 -3.77 6.58
N ASN A 135 8.53 -3.05 7.11
CA ASN A 135 9.36 -2.14 6.31
C ASN A 135 10.10 -2.85 5.16
N ALA A 136 10.54 -4.10 5.35
CA ALA A 136 11.28 -4.85 4.33
C ALA A 136 10.36 -5.29 3.18
N GLU A 137 9.20 -5.85 3.50
CA GLU A 137 8.20 -6.28 2.54
C GLU A 137 7.64 -5.08 1.77
N MET A 138 7.39 -3.96 2.45
CA MET A 138 7.02 -2.69 1.81
C MET A 138 8.12 -2.18 0.88
N LEU A 139 9.40 -2.28 1.24
CA LEU A 139 10.50 -1.88 0.37
C LEU A 139 10.60 -2.77 -0.88
N VAL A 140 10.47 -4.10 -0.72
CA VAL A 140 10.43 -5.05 -1.85
C VAL A 140 9.25 -4.73 -2.77
N HIS A 141 8.10 -4.39 -2.21
CA HIS A 141 6.94 -3.94 -2.98
C HIS A 141 7.21 -2.67 -3.78
N HIS A 142 7.83 -1.66 -3.17
CA HIS A 142 8.19 -0.42 -3.87
C HIS A 142 9.18 -0.69 -5.00
N PHE A 143 10.17 -1.55 -4.77
CA PHE A 143 11.11 -1.96 -5.82
C PHE A 143 10.38 -2.68 -6.98
N ALA A 144 9.47 -3.60 -6.67
CA ALA A 144 8.70 -4.34 -7.67
C ALA A 144 7.78 -3.42 -8.48
N THR A 145 7.02 -2.54 -7.82
CA THR A 145 6.08 -1.61 -8.47
C THR A 145 6.80 -0.58 -9.33
N ILE A 146 7.90 0.04 -8.86
CA ILE A 146 8.70 0.96 -9.66
C ILE A 146 9.30 0.25 -10.87
N SER A 147 9.81 -0.97 -10.69
CA SER A 147 10.34 -1.79 -11.79
C SER A 147 9.25 -2.07 -12.84
N LEU A 148 8.06 -2.49 -12.42
CA LEU A 148 6.91 -2.72 -13.30
C LEU A 148 6.46 -1.45 -14.02
N MET A 149 6.44 -0.31 -13.34
CA MET A 149 6.08 0.98 -13.93
C MET A 149 7.08 1.42 -14.99
N LEU A 150 8.37 1.42 -14.66
CA LEU A 150 9.43 1.79 -15.59
C LEU A 150 9.45 0.86 -16.79
N PHE A 151 9.33 -0.44 -16.55
CA PHE A 151 9.30 -1.45 -17.59
C PHE A 151 8.08 -1.28 -18.50
N SER A 152 6.87 -1.25 -17.92
CA SER A 152 5.63 -1.12 -18.71
C SER A 152 5.57 0.19 -19.49
N TYR A 153 6.17 1.26 -18.98
CA TYR A 153 6.32 2.51 -19.71
C TYR A 153 7.37 2.43 -20.82
N TYR A 154 8.46 1.67 -20.62
CA TYR A 154 9.54 1.55 -21.60
C TYR A 154 9.17 0.70 -22.83
N VAL A 155 8.40 -0.37 -22.61
CA VAL A 155 7.99 -1.32 -23.65
C VAL A 155 6.53 -1.16 -24.08
N ASP A 156 5.89 -0.01 -23.84
CA ASP A 156 4.50 0.27 -24.24
C ASP A 156 3.46 -0.74 -23.72
N LEU A 157 3.62 -1.23 -22.49
CA LEU A 157 2.60 -2.01 -21.75
C LEU A 157 1.77 -1.12 -20.81
N THR A 158 1.53 0.12 -21.22
CA THR A 158 0.91 1.16 -20.39
C THR A 158 -0.58 0.93 -20.11
N LYS A 159 -1.30 0.28 -21.03
CA LYS A 159 -2.72 -0.08 -20.88
C LYS A 159 -2.97 -0.95 -19.64
N ILE A 160 -2.25 -2.07 -19.53
CA ILE A 160 -2.37 -2.98 -18.39
C ILE A 160 -1.85 -2.34 -17.11
N GLY A 161 -0.76 -1.58 -17.15
CA GLY A 161 -0.21 -1.00 -15.94
C GLY A 161 -1.06 0.15 -15.35
N LEU A 162 -1.78 0.93 -16.16
CA LEU A 162 -2.82 1.83 -15.63
C LEU A 162 -3.89 1.04 -14.86
N CYS A 163 -4.36 -0.08 -15.43
CA CYS A 163 -5.36 -0.92 -14.79
C CYS A 163 -4.84 -1.53 -13.48
N VAL A 164 -3.57 -1.94 -13.43
CA VAL A 164 -2.90 -2.39 -12.19
C VAL A 164 -2.92 -1.28 -11.15
N LEU A 165 -2.48 -0.05 -11.47
CA LEU A 165 -2.49 1.06 -10.52
C LEU A 165 -3.90 1.35 -9.99
N MET A 166 -4.88 1.46 -10.90
CA MET A 166 -6.27 1.78 -10.59
C MET A 166 -6.94 0.81 -9.62
N ILE A 167 -6.76 -0.51 -9.84
CA ILE A 167 -7.34 -1.50 -8.92
C ILE A 167 -6.62 -1.50 -7.57
N HIS A 168 -5.37 -1.02 -7.52
CA HIS A 168 -4.63 -0.94 -6.27
C HIS A 168 -5.13 0.21 -5.39
N ASP A 169 -5.44 1.37 -6.00
CA ASP A 169 -5.87 2.58 -5.30
C ASP A 169 -7.13 2.40 -4.45
N VAL A 170 -8.12 1.63 -4.94
CA VAL A 170 -9.41 1.47 -4.25
C VAL A 170 -9.21 0.91 -2.84
N ASN A 171 -8.32 -0.07 -2.69
CA ASN A 171 -7.98 -0.63 -1.40
C ASN A 171 -7.23 0.36 -0.51
N ASP A 172 -6.30 1.12 -1.07
CA ASP A 172 -5.47 2.06 -0.31
C ASP A 172 -6.34 3.21 0.22
N LEU A 173 -7.29 3.70 -0.57
CA LEU A 173 -8.27 4.71 -0.14
C LEU A 173 -9.11 4.22 1.04
N LEU A 174 -9.63 2.99 0.98
CA LEU A 174 -10.41 2.41 2.07
C LEU A 174 -9.57 2.24 3.34
N LEU A 175 -8.32 1.77 3.20
CA LEU A 175 -7.40 1.57 4.32
C LEU A 175 -7.04 2.89 5.01
N GLU A 176 -6.64 3.90 4.25
CA GLU A 176 -6.27 5.20 4.82
C GLU A 176 -7.49 5.90 5.44
N THR A 177 -8.68 5.72 4.86
CA THR A 177 -9.94 6.21 5.46
C THR A 177 -10.24 5.52 6.79
N ALA A 178 -10.08 4.20 6.87
CA ALA A 178 -10.25 3.45 8.11
C ALA A 178 -9.30 3.96 9.21
N LYS A 179 -8.02 4.18 8.89
CA LYS A 179 -7.02 4.71 9.82
C LYS A 179 -7.39 6.10 10.36
N VAL A 180 -7.88 7.00 9.51
CA VAL A 180 -8.35 8.33 9.94
C VAL A 180 -9.42 8.20 11.02
N PHE A 181 -10.40 7.31 10.84
CA PHE A 181 -11.45 7.08 11.84
C PHE A 181 -10.95 6.37 13.11
N VAL A 182 -9.97 5.45 13.00
CA VAL A 182 -9.27 4.89 14.18
C VAL A 182 -8.60 6.00 15.00
N TYR A 183 -7.95 6.96 14.34
CA TYR A 183 -7.26 8.05 15.03
C TYR A 183 -8.22 9.03 15.71
N LEU A 184 -9.43 9.19 15.15
CA LEU A 184 -10.52 9.98 15.73
C LEU A 184 -11.32 9.23 16.81
N GLN A 185 -10.97 7.98 17.12
CA GLN A 185 -11.68 7.12 18.08
C GLN A 185 -13.16 6.87 17.69
N TRP A 186 -13.46 6.88 16.39
CA TRP A 186 -14.80 6.57 15.87
C TRP A 186 -14.88 5.08 15.51
N GLU A 187 -14.87 4.23 16.53
CA GLU A 187 -14.70 2.78 16.40
C GLU A 187 -15.69 2.13 15.43
N THR A 188 -16.98 2.48 15.50
CA THR A 188 -17.99 1.91 14.61
C THR A 188 -17.71 2.22 13.13
N VAL A 189 -17.35 3.47 12.82
CA VAL A 189 -17.07 3.90 11.45
C VAL A 189 -15.74 3.29 10.97
N ALA A 190 -14.73 3.28 11.84
CA ALA A 190 -13.45 2.63 11.57
C ALA A 190 -13.62 1.14 11.25
N ASN A 191 -14.41 0.40 12.03
CA ASN A 191 -14.69 -1.01 11.83
C ASN A 191 -15.45 -1.27 10.51
N VAL A 192 -16.40 -0.40 10.14
CA VAL A 192 -17.11 -0.49 8.85
C VAL A 192 -16.14 -0.31 7.68
N PHE A 193 -15.31 0.74 7.69
CA PHE A 193 -14.33 0.96 6.63
C PHE A 193 -13.26 -0.13 6.59
N PHE A 194 -12.83 -0.65 7.75
CA PHE A 194 -11.88 -1.76 7.82
C PHE A 194 -12.47 -3.07 7.27
N GLY A 195 -13.72 -3.39 7.61
CA GLY A 195 -14.43 -4.54 7.05
C GLY A 195 -14.62 -4.43 5.54
N LEU A 196 -14.99 -3.24 5.05
CA LEU A 196 -15.08 -2.96 3.61
C LEU A 196 -13.72 -3.08 2.93
N PHE A 197 -12.68 -2.52 3.51
CA PHE A 197 -11.29 -2.67 3.05
C PHE A 197 -10.91 -4.15 2.93
N ALA A 198 -11.16 -4.95 3.97
CA ALA A 198 -10.82 -6.38 3.98
C ALA A 198 -11.59 -7.14 2.88
N PHE A 199 -12.90 -6.89 2.73
CA PHE A 199 -13.69 -7.51 1.67
C PHE A 199 -13.18 -7.14 0.27
N VAL A 200 -12.97 -5.84 0.01
CA VAL A 200 -12.46 -5.34 -1.27
C VAL A 200 -11.06 -5.87 -1.54
N TRP A 201 -10.23 -6.08 -0.50
CA TRP A 201 -8.88 -6.65 -0.65
C TRP A 201 -8.91 -8.03 -1.30
N PHE A 202 -9.70 -8.96 -0.78
CA PHE A 202 -9.79 -10.30 -1.36
C PHE A 202 -10.43 -10.28 -2.74
N PHE A 203 -11.48 -9.46 -2.93
CA PHE A 203 -12.12 -9.39 -4.23
C PHE A 203 -11.20 -8.79 -5.31
N VAL A 204 -10.55 -7.66 -5.03
CA VAL A 204 -9.76 -6.94 -6.03
C VAL A 204 -8.35 -7.52 -6.15
N ARG A 205 -7.64 -7.76 -5.05
CA ARG A 205 -6.22 -8.16 -5.07
C ARG A 205 -5.99 -9.66 -5.25
N TRP A 206 -6.95 -10.51 -4.86
CA TRP A 206 -6.83 -11.96 -5.08
C TRP A 206 -7.61 -12.40 -6.31
N PHE A 207 -8.92 -12.13 -6.35
CA PHE A 207 -9.75 -12.59 -7.47
C PHE A 207 -9.55 -11.76 -8.75
N PHE A 208 -9.85 -10.47 -8.72
CA PHE A 208 -9.81 -9.62 -9.93
C PHE A 208 -8.39 -9.50 -10.49
N TYR A 209 -7.38 -9.26 -9.64
CA TYR A 209 -5.98 -9.20 -10.07
C TYR A 209 -5.55 -10.50 -10.76
N SER A 210 -5.88 -11.67 -10.20
CA SER A 210 -5.50 -12.95 -10.81
C SER A 210 -6.25 -13.22 -12.12
N TYR A 211 -7.56 -12.99 -12.13
CA TYR A 211 -8.41 -13.27 -13.29
C TYR A 211 -8.24 -12.28 -14.45
N ASN A 212 -8.00 -11.01 -14.14
CA ASN A 212 -7.96 -9.93 -15.13
C ASN A 212 -6.52 -9.59 -15.51
N ILE A 213 -5.64 -9.32 -14.53
CA ILE A 213 -4.26 -8.90 -14.80
C ILE A 213 -3.36 -10.10 -15.08
N LEU A 214 -3.21 -11.04 -14.13
CA LEU A 214 -2.25 -12.14 -14.29
C LEU A 214 -2.62 -13.09 -15.42
N HIS A 215 -3.89 -13.48 -15.52
CA HIS A 215 -4.35 -14.29 -16.64
C HIS A 215 -4.10 -13.59 -17.98
N SER A 216 -4.27 -12.27 -18.06
CA SER A 216 -3.97 -11.53 -19.29
C SER A 216 -2.48 -11.47 -19.59
N ALA A 217 -1.67 -11.14 -18.58
CA ALA A 217 -0.23 -11.13 -18.66
C ALA A 217 0.36 -12.49 -19.07
N TYR A 218 -0.26 -13.60 -18.66
CA TYR A 218 0.17 -14.94 -19.03
C TYR A 218 -0.39 -15.38 -20.39
N ALA A 219 -1.72 -15.37 -20.57
CA ALA A 219 -2.37 -15.97 -21.74
C ALA A 219 -2.42 -15.02 -22.95
N PHE A 220 -2.94 -13.80 -22.74
CA PHE A 220 -3.16 -12.84 -23.82
C PHE A 220 -1.84 -12.20 -24.28
N ALA A 221 -0.95 -11.84 -23.35
CA ALA A 221 0.38 -11.35 -23.73
C ALA A 221 1.17 -12.43 -24.49
N TYR A 222 1.13 -13.68 -24.05
CA TYR A 222 1.82 -14.75 -24.76
C TYR A 222 1.28 -14.92 -26.18
N ARG A 223 -0.04 -15.02 -26.32
CA ARG A 223 -0.70 -15.23 -27.62
C ARG A 223 -0.55 -14.04 -28.57
N ASP A 224 -0.82 -12.83 -28.09
CA ASP A 224 -0.96 -11.65 -28.96
C ASP A 224 0.36 -10.92 -29.18
N LEU A 225 1.32 -11.04 -28.26
CA LEU A 225 2.62 -10.39 -28.34
C LEU A 225 3.75 -11.39 -28.61
N ILE A 226 3.94 -12.37 -27.73
CA ILE A 226 5.15 -13.19 -27.73
C ILE A 226 5.20 -14.18 -28.90
N VAL A 227 4.09 -14.86 -29.20
CA VAL A 227 4.03 -15.77 -30.36
C VAL A 227 4.37 -15.02 -31.66
N ARG A 228 3.81 -13.82 -31.86
CA ARG A 228 4.07 -13.00 -33.04
C ARG A 228 5.55 -12.61 -33.17
N ILE A 229 6.19 -12.26 -32.06
CA ILE A 229 7.62 -11.91 -32.04
C ILE A 229 8.49 -13.13 -32.32
N ILE A 230 8.14 -14.30 -31.76
CA ILE A 230 8.85 -15.56 -32.01
C ILE A 230 8.78 -15.95 -33.49
N GLU A 231 7.59 -15.86 -34.11
CA GLU A 231 7.41 -16.14 -35.53
C GLU A 231 8.18 -15.17 -36.43
N ALA A 232 8.28 -13.89 -36.04
CA ALA A 232 9.07 -12.89 -36.75
C ALA A 232 10.60 -13.04 -36.54
N GLY A 233 11.04 -13.79 -35.52
CA GLY A 233 12.44 -14.00 -35.15
C GLY A 233 13.11 -12.83 -34.44
N SER A 234 12.67 -11.59 -34.70
CA SER A 234 13.11 -10.38 -33.98
C SER A 234 12.04 -9.30 -34.03
N PHE A 235 12.08 -8.37 -33.07
CA PHE A 235 11.20 -7.21 -33.04
C PHE A 235 11.95 -5.97 -32.52
N ALA A 236 11.78 -4.85 -33.22
CA ALA A 236 12.49 -3.58 -32.95
C ALA A 236 14.03 -3.70 -32.86
N GLY A 237 14.63 -4.66 -33.56
CA GLY A 237 16.08 -4.90 -33.54
C GLY A 237 16.57 -5.78 -32.38
N ILE A 238 15.66 -6.37 -31.59
CA ILE A 238 15.96 -7.33 -30.53
C ILE A 238 15.49 -8.72 -30.94
N GLU A 239 16.31 -9.73 -30.67
CA GLU A 239 15.98 -11.14 -30.92
C GLU A 239 14.76 -11.60 -30.11
N ALA A 240 13.97 -12.52 -30.68
CA ALA A 240 12.78 -13.05 -30.02
C ALA A 240 13.08 -13.74 -28.67
N SER A 241 14.27 -14.32 -28.51
CA SER A 241 14.75 -14.95 -27.28
C SER A 241 14.79 -13.94 -26.11
N VAL A 242 15.28 -12.73 -26.38
CA VAL A 242 15.37 -11.65 -25.39
C VAL A 242 13.97 -11.15 -25.03
N TRP A 243 13.09 -10.95 -26.02
CA TRP A 243 11.69 -10.59 -25.78
C TRP A 243 10.95 -11.61 -24.90
N TYR A 244 11.19 -12.89 -25.12
CA TYR A 244 10.63 -13.95 -24.29
C TYR A 244 11.09 -13.84 -22.83
N TRP A 245 12.40 -13.69 -22.60
CA TRP A 245 12.94 -13.51 -21.24
C TRP A 245 12.44 -12.22 -20.58
N THR A 246 12.34 -11.15 -21.36
CA THR A 246 11.79 -9.88 -20.93
C THR A 246 10.34 -10.03 -20.44
N TRP A 247 9.50 -10.75 -21.16
CA TRP A 247 8.14 -11.09 -20.72
C TRP A 247 8.12 -11.94 -19.45
N ILE A 248 8.98 -12.96 -19.34
CA ILE A 248 9.09 -13.80 -18.14
C ILE A 248 9.46 -12.97 -16.91
N ILE A 249 10.44 -12.05 -17.02
CA ILE A 249 10.85 -11.19 -15.90
C ILE A 249 9.70 -10.27 -15.48
N TRP A 250 9.02 -9.64 -16.44
CA TRP A 250 7.88 -8.78 -16.16
C TRP A 250 6.72 -9.53 -15.51
N LEU A 251 6.36 -10.70 -16.03
CA LEU A 251 5.37 -11.59 -15.41
C LEU A 251 5.80 -12.02 -14.00
N GLY A 252 7.09 -12.28 -13.80
CA GLY A 252 7.68 -12.58 -12.51
C GLY A 252 7.44 -11.48 -11.47
N PHE A 253 7.59 -10.21 -11.84
CA PHE A 253 7.27 -9.10 -10.94
C PHE A 253 5.76 -9.00 -10.63
N LEU A 254 4.88 -9.27 -11.60
CA LEU A 254 3.44 -9.33 -11.34
C LEU A 254 3.07 -10.50 -10.40
N CYS A 255 3.75 -11.63 -10.52
CA CYS A 255 3.60 -12.76 -9.61
C CYS A 255 4.15 -12.43 -8.21
N LEU A 256 5.28 -11.72 -8.12
CA LEU A 256 5.81 -11.21 -6.85
C LEU A 256 4.79 -10.31 -6.14
N LEU A 257 4.08 -9.44 -6.87
CA LEU A 257 3.00 -8.66 -6.29
C LEU A 257 1.88 -9.54 -5.73
N LEU A 258 1.49 -10.62 -6.42
CA LEU A 258 0.50 -11.57 -5.87
C LEU A 258 0.99 -12.22 -4.59
N VAL A 259 2.25 -12.65 -4.51
CA VAL A 259 2.83 -13.22 -3.29
C VAL A 259 2.73 -12.23 -2.13
N LEU A 260 3.04 -10.96 -2.37
CA LEU A 260 2.88 -9.91 -1.37
C LEU A 260 1.40 -9.67 -1.00
N HIS A 261 0.48 -9.74 -1.97
CA HIS A 261 -0.97 -9.65 -1.70
C HIS A 261 -1.47 -10.80 -0.82
N VAL A 262 -0.91 -12.00 -0.99
CA VAL A 262 -1.23 -13.15 -0.12
C VAL A 262 -0.66 -12.93 1.28
N TYR A 263 0.59 -12.49 1.39
CA TYR A 263 1.23 -12.16 2.67
C TYR A 263 0.40 -11.16 3.49
N TRP A 264 0.07 -9.99 2.90
CA TRP A 264 -0.77 -9.01 3.59
C TRP A 264 -2.21 -9.49 3.78
N GLY A 265 -2.73 -10.32 2.88
CA GLY A 265 -4.03 -10.97 3.05
C GLY A 265 -4.09 -11.81 4.33
N ILE A 266 -3.03 -12.55 4.64
CA ILE A 266 -2.92 -13.31 5.90
C ILE A 266 -2.94 -12.37 7.11
N LEU A 267 -2.21 -11.25 7.06
CA LEU A 267 -2.21 -10.24 8.13
C LEU A 267 -3.59 -9.60 8.32
N ILE A 268 -4.32 -9.34 7.23
CA ILE A 268 -5.68 -8.80 7.29
C ILE A 268 -6.62 -9.81 7.96
N VAL A 269 -6.53 -11.10 7.65
CA VAL A 269 -7.33 -12.14 8.35
C VAL A 269 -7.01 -12.15 9.84
N GLN A 270 -5.73 -12.08 10.23
CA GLN A 270 -5.33 -12.03 11.63
C GLN A 270 -5.93 -10.80 12.34
N MET A 271 -5.89 -9.63 11.69
CA MET A 271 -6.51 -8.40 12.21
C MET A 271 -8.04 -8.52 12.32
N VAL A 272 -8.71 -9.14 11.36
CA VAL A 272 -10.17 -9.37 11.41
C VAL A 272 -10.54 -10.30 12.57
N ILE A 273 -9.82 -11.42 12.75
CA ILE A 273 -10.06 -12.35 13.87
C ILE A 273 -9.89 -11.63 15.22
N LYS A 274 -8.82 -10.82 15.35
CA LYS A 274 -8.58 -10.01 16.55
C LYS A 274 -9.69 -8.98 16.77
N ALA A 275 -10.11 -8.27 15.73
CA ALA A 275 -11.18 -7.27 15.81
C ALA A 275 -12.55 -7.88 16.20
N LEU A 276 -12.83 -9.12 15.78
CA LEU A 276 -14.05 -9.84 16.20
C LEU A 276 -14.02 -10.27 17.68
N GLY A 277 -12.83 -10.55 18.23
CA GLY A 277 -12.64 -10.86 19.65
C GLY A 277 -12.66 -9.61 20.54
N ASP A 278 -11.91 -8.57 20.15
CA ASP A 278 -11.73 -7.34 20.94
C ASP A 278 -12.83 -6.30 20.72
N GLY A 279 -13.64 -6.42 19.67
CA GLY A 279 -14.70 -5.47 19.30
C GLY A 279 -14.22 -4.19 18.60
N ASN A 280 -12.90 -3.96 18.51
CA ASN A 280 -12.30 -2.77 17.89
C ASN A 280 -11.01 -3.13 17.10
N VAL A 281 -10.77 -2.40 16.01
CA VAL A 281 -9.62 -2.54 15.09
C VAL A 281 -8.38 -1.73 15.55
N GLU A 282 -8.48 -0.92 16.62
CA GLU A 282 -7.40 -0.01 17.04
C GLU A 282 -6.01 -0.65 17.22
N LYS A 283 -5.94 -1.93 17.58
CA LYS A 283 -4.67 -2.67 17.75
C LYS A 283 -4.16 -3.27 16.43
N ASP A 284 -3.70 -2.42 15.50
CA ASP A 284 -3.00 -2.87 14.30
C ASP A 284 -1.71 -3.61 14.68
N ILE A 285 -1.67 -4.92 14.39
CA ILE A 285 -0.57 -5.85 14.70
C ILE A 285 0.78 -5.42 14.07
N ARG A 286 0.76 -4.52 13.09
CA ARG A 286 1.95 -3.98 12.45
C ARG A 286 2.55 -2.78 13.17
N SER A 287 1.85 -2.24 14.17
CA SER A 287 2.20 -1.01 14.90
C SER A 287 2.59 -1.20 16.37
N ASP A 288 2.42 -2.41 16.93
CA ASP A 288 2.74 -2.76 18.33
C ASP A 288 4.26 -2.99 18.56
N SER A 289 5.08 -1.94 18.48
CA SER A 289 6.50 -2.05 18.91
C SER A 289 6.96 -1.03 19.95
N GLU A 290 6.05 -0.39 20.67
CA GLU A 290 6.40 0.41 21.86
C GLU A 290 5.47 0.03 23.02
N GLY A 291 5.82 -1.03 23.78
CA GLY A 291 5.12 -1.32 25.03
C GLY A 291 5.39 -2.65 25.72
N GLU A 292 5.64 -3.74 25.00
CA GLU A 292 5.83 -5.06 25.63
C GLU A 292 7.30 -5.47 25.60
N LYS A 293 8.05 -4.95 26.57
CA LYS A 293 9.18 -5.72 27.13
C LYS A 293 8.59 -6.59 28.23
N ASP A 294 8.54 -7.89 27.97
CA ASP A 294 8.57 -9.00 28.93
C ASP A 294 8.19 -8.65 30.37
N VAL A 295 6.90 -8.78 30.69
CA VAL A 295 6.52 -9.24 32.03
C VAL A 295 6.18 -10.71 31.87
N GLU A 296 7.21 -11.55 31.90
CA GLU A 296 7.03 -12.95 32.30
C GLU A 296 6.28 -12.92 33.65
N GLU A 297 5.05 -13.43 33.65
CA GLU A 297 4.39 -13.86 34.88
C GLU A 297 5.21 -15.00 35.49
N VAL A 298 6.23 -14.63 36.28
CA VAL A 298 6.84 -15.58 37.21
C VAL A 298 5.86 -15.80 38.34
N GLU A 299 5.12 -16.88 38.16
CA GLU A 299 4.28 -17.59 39.11
C GLU A 299 4.88 -17.53 40.53
N LYS A 300 4.20 -16.83 41.46
CA LYS A 300 4.57 -16.86 42.89
C LYS A 300 4.34 -18.28 43.42
N PRO A 301 5.35 -18.95 44.01
CA PRO A 301 5.13 -20.25 44.63
C PRO A 301 4.18 -20.13 45.83
N LYS A 302 3.07 -20.87 45.77
CA LYS A 302 2.18 -21.12 46.91
C LYS A 302 3.01 -21.66 48.07
N LYS A 303 3.04 -20.91 49.18
CA LYS A 303 3.55 -21.42 50.46
C LYS A 303 2.70 -22.62 50.88
N LEU A 304 3.26 -23.82 50.76
CA LEU A 304 2.80 -25.00 51.48
C LEU A 304 3.00 -24.73 52.98
N LEU A 305 1.89 -24.68 53.71
CA LEU A 305 1.85 -24.76 55.16
C LEU A 305 1.63 -26.23 55.50
N GLU A 306 2.65 -26.90 56.03
CA GLU A 306 2.46 -28.04 56.95
C GLU A 306 3.70 -28.29 57.82
N ALA A 307 3.46 -28.18 59.13
CA ALA A 307 4.06 -28.89 60.26
C ALA A 307 5.58 -28.85 60.53
N SER A 308 5.99 -27.89 61.36
CA SER A 308 6.69 -28.06 62.67
C SER A 308 6.99 -26.64 63.19
N ASP A 309 7.02 -26.27 64.47
CA ASP A 309 7.16 -27.01 65.69
C ASP A 309 6.63 -26.14 66.84
N THR A 310 6.29 -26.84 67.91
CA THR A 310 5.94 -26.41 69.26
C THR A 310 6.48 -25.05 69.78
N SER A 311 5.58 -24.24 70.37
CA SER A 311 5.63 -23.79 71.78
C SER A 311 4.99 -22.42 72.05
N ASN A 312 4.11 -22.40 73.06
CA ASN A 312 3.91 -21.33 74.03
C ASN A 312 3.57 -19.90 73.55
N LEU A 313 2.28 -19.52 73.63
CA LEU A 313 1.77 -18.65 74.71
C LEU A 313 0.30 -18.27 74.48
N LYS A 314 -0.55 -18.77 75.37
CA LYS A 314 -1.86 -18.19 75.70
C LYS A 314 -1.63 -16.77 76.26
N HIS A 315 -2.31 -15.74 75.74
CA HIS A 315 -3.35 -15.05 76.50
C HIS A 315 -4.04 -13.87 75.77
N ARG A 316 -5.38 -13.99 75.74
CA ARG A 316 -6.42 -12.98 76.04
C ARG A 316 -6.71 -11.81 75.08
N ARG A 317 -8.01 -11.78 74.74
CA ARG A 317 -8.79 -10.76 74.06
C ARG A 317 -8.81 -9.40 74.80
N ALA A 318 -8.97 -8.36 73.97
CA ALA A 318 -9.43 -6.97 74.20
C ALA A 318 -10.72 -6.88 75.07
N PRO A 319 -11.21 -5.70 75.56
CA PRO A 319 -11.29 -4.42 74.83
C PRO A 319 -11.16 -3.08 75.63
N LYS A 320 -11.11 -1.97 74.88
CA LYS A 320 -11.45 -0.58 75.30
C LYS A 320 -12.99 -0.47 75.48
N ALA A 321 -13.62 0.38 76.27
CA ALA A 321 -13.32 1.42 77.27
C ALA A 321 -14.58 1.50 78.19
N GLU A 322 -14.63 2.46 79.13
CA GLU A 322 -15.80 2.77 80.01
C GLU A 322 -17.18 2.71 79.34
#